data_AF-U9ULU9-F1
#
_entry.id   AF-U9ULU9-F1
#
_cell.length_a   1.000
_cell.length_b   1.000
_cell.length_c   1.000
_cell.angle_alpha   90.00
_cell.angle_beta   90.00
_cell.angle_gamma   90.00
#
_symmetry.space_group_name_H-M   'P 1'
#
loop_
_entity.id
_entity.type
_entity.pdbx_description
1 polymer ?
#
loop_
_entity_poly.entity_id
_entity_poly.type
_entity_poly.pdbx_seq_one_letter_code
_entity_poly.pdbx_strand_id
1 'polypeptide(L)'
;MDEAHQKLVEIVKIIEHNYGRDIIILNLHLSLHLCDCSKDFGPLYAFWCFSFERMNGVLGSLPNSHRKIEPELMRRIMNDKQISSGIVDTKGFDILDTRPSVGSISEPDEFTSVEIE
;
A
#
# COMPACT_ATOMS: atom_id res chain seq x y z
N MET A 1 21.72 0.61 -5.53
CA MET A 1 21.12 1.63 -4.62
C MET A 1 21.77 2.99 -4.83
N ASP A 2 23.09 3.08 -4.76
CA ASP A 2 23.79 4.36 -4.97
C ASP A 2 23.64 4.92 -6.38
N GLU A 3 23.65 4.07 -7.41
CA GLU A 3 23.37 4.46 -8.80
C GLU A 3 21.95 5.04 -8.96
N ALA A 4 20.94 4.37 -8.40
CA ALA A 4 19.56 4.84 -8.43
C ALA A 4 19.42 6.20 -7.70
N HIS A 5 20.09 6.37 -6.57
CA HIS A 5 20.13 7.65 -5.85
C HIS A 5 20.78 8.75 -6.71
N GLN A 6 21.91 8.48 -7.35
CA GLN A 6 22.57 9.44 -8.25
C GLN A 6 21.66 9.85 -9.40
N LYS A 7 20.92 8.90 -9.99
CA LYS A 7 19.96 9.17 -11.06
C LYS A 7 18.78 10.02 -10.59
N LEU A 8 18.26 9.78 -9.38
CA LEU A 8 17.22 10.62 -8.79
C LEU A 8 17.70 12.06 -8.56
N VAL A 9 18.94 12.23 -8.07
CA VAL A 9 19.56 13.56 -7.92
C VAL A 9 19.69 14.26 -9.27
N GLU A 10 20.10 13.54 -10.32
CA GLU A 10 20.21 14.08 -11.69
C GLU A 10 18.84 14.56 -12.20
N ILE A 11 17.79 13.74 -12.04
CA ILE A 11 16.42 14.10 -12.42
C ILE A 11 15.94 15.36 -11.68
N VAL A 12 16.12 15.42 -10.36
CA VAL A 12 15.70 16.57 -9.55
C VAL A 12 16.42 17.85 -9.99
N LYS A 13 17.72 17.77 -10.29
CA LYS A 13 18.49 18.92 -10.81
C LYS A 13 18.02 19.36 -12.20
N ILE A 14 17.69 18.42 -13.08
CA ILE A 14 17.13 18.75 -14.41
C ILE A 14 15.79 19.46 -14.26
N ILE A 15 14.93 19.00 -13.35
CA ILE A 15 13.64 19.64 -13.07
C ILE A 15 13.83 21.04 -12.51
N GLU A 16 14.71 21.21 -11.51
CA GLU A 16 15.03 22.53 -10.94
C GLU A 16 15.55 23.50 -12.01
N HIS A 17 16.43 23.01 -12.90
CA HIS A 17 17.01 23.83 -13.95
C HIS A 17 15.98 24.31 -14.99
N ASN A 18 15.08 23.42 -15.42
CA ASN A 18 14.13 23.73 -16.50
C ASN A 18 12.89 24.51 -16.02
N TYR A 19 12.45 24.28 -14.79
CA TYR A 19 11.17 24.80 -14.28
C TYR A 19 11.33 25.73 -13.07
N GLY A 20 12.55 25.92 -12.58
CA GLY A 20 12.85 26.72 -11.40
C GLY A 20 12.67 25.96 -10.09
N ARG A 21 13.16 26.55 -9.00
CA ARG A 21 13.17 25.91 -7.67
C ARG A 21 11.77 25.73 -7.06
N ASP A 22 10.82 26.57 -7.45
CA ASP A 22 9.46 26.56 -6.88
C ASP A 22 8.67 25.28 -7.23
N ILE A 23 9.08 24.54 -8.27
CA ILE A 23 8.47 23.27 -8.65
C ILE A 23 8.92 22.08 -7.78
N ILE A 24 9.96 22.25 -6.96
CA ILE A 24 10.55 21.18 -6.16
C ILE A 24 9.63 20.90 -4.96
N ILE A 25 8.59 20.12 -5.24
CA ILE A 25 7.59 19.71 -4.26
C ILE A 25 8.13 18.62 -3.33
N LEU A 26 7.42 18.43 -2.21
CA LEU A 26 7.80 17.48 -1.16
C LEU A 26 8.10 16.07 -1.72
N ASN A 27 7.31 15.56 -2.66
CA ASN A 27 7.53 14.22 -3.22
C ASN A 27 8.85 14.10 -4.00
N LEU A 28 9.27 15.16 -4.69
CA LEU A 28 10.57 15.23 -5.37
C LEU A 28 11.71 15.25 -4.36
N HIS A 29 11.57 16.01 -3.28
CA HIS A 29 12.55 16.01 -2.19
C HIS A 29 12.65 14.64 -1.50
N LEU A 30 11.50 14.03 -1.18
CA LEU A 30 11.42 12.71 -0.53
C LEU A 30 12.00 11.60 -1.41
N SER A 31 11.93 11.72 -2.74
CA SER A 31 12.53 10.75 -3.65
C SER A 31 14.04 10.56 -3.41
N LEU A 32 14.74 11.61 -2.98
CA LEU A 32 16.18 11.56 -2.70
C LEU A 32 16.52 10.68 -1.50
N HIS A 33 15.57 10.50 -0.57
CA HIS A 33 15.74 9.69 0.64
C HIS A 33 15.30 8.23 0.46
N LEU A 34 14.79 7.84 -0.71
CA LEU A 34 14.32 6.46 -0.96
C LEU A 34 15.42 5.42 -0.72
N CYS A 35 16.68 5.77 -1.02
CA CYS A 35 17.82 4.89 -0.81
C CYS A 35 18.03 4.59 0.68
N ASP A 36 17.97 5.62 1.52
CA ASP A 36 18.15 5.50 2.96
C ASP A 36 16.94 4.84 3.62
N CYS A 37 15.73 5.23 3.21
CA CYS A 37 14.50 4.56 3.65
C CYS A 37 14.51 3.06 3.35
N SER A 38 15.03 2.65 2.18
CA SER A 38 15.11 1.24 1.82
C SER A 38 16.12 0.46 2.67
N LYS A 39 17.21 1.12 3.09
CA LYS A 39 18.21 0.54 4.00
C LYS A 39 17.68 0.41 5.42
N ASP A 40 16.93 1.41 5.90
CA ASP A 40 16.46 1.47 7.28
C ASP A 40 15.17 0.65 7.51
N PHE A 41 14.24 0.68 6.55
CA PHE A 41 12.90 0.09 6.68
C PHE A 41 12.70 -1.17 5.83
N GLY A 42 13.70 -1.55 5.02
CA GLY A 42 13.59 -2.63 4.05
C GLY A 42 12.95 -2.17 2.74
N PRO A 43 12.51 -3.12 1.88
CA PRO A 43 12.02 -2.81 0.54
C PRO A 43 10.89 -1.77 0.55
N LEU A 44 10.85 -0.89 -0.46
CA LEU A 44 9.88 0.21 -0.53
C LEU A 44 8.41 -0.25 -0.43
N TYR A 45 8.10 -1.45 -0.93
CA TYR A 45 6.75 -2.02 -0.83
C TYR A 45 6.34 -2.38 0.60
N ALA A 46 7.28 -2.58 1.52
CA ALA A 46 7.00 -2.99 2.90
C ALA A 46 6.33 -1.88 3.72
N PHE A 47 6.55 -0.61 3.36
CA PHE A 47 6.00 0.55 4.07
C PHE A 47 5.08 1.43 3.21
N TRP A 48 4.77 1.02 1.97
CA TRP A 48 3.77 1.72 1.16
C TRP A 48 2.37 1.57 1.77
N CYS A 49 1.66 2.68 1.87
CA CYS A 49 0.25 2.78 2.24
C CYS A 49 -0.77 2.06 1.32
N PHE A 50 -0.36 1.41 0.21
CA PHE A 50 -1.30 0.78 -0.74
C PHE A 50 -2.24 -0.24 -0.08
N SER A 51 -1.70 -1.08 0.81
CA SER A 51 -2.49 -2.08 1.55
C SER A 51 -3.52 -1.42 2.47
N PHE A 52 -3.15 -0.31 3.11
CA PHE A 52 -4.04 0.47 3.96
C PHE A 52 -5.13 1.17 3.14
N GLU A 53 -4.80 1.74 1.98
CA GLU A 53 -5.78 2.34 1.06
C GLU A 53 -6.80 1.31 0.57
N ARG A 54 -6.32 0.13 0.18
CA ARG A 54 -7.19 -1.00 -0.19
C ARG A 54 -8.13 -1.37 0.96
N MET A 55 -7.59 -1.49 2.18
CA MET A 55 -8.38 -1.79 3.37
C MET A 55 -9.40 -0.68 3.67
N ASN A 56 -9.03 0.59 3.52
CA ASN A 56 -9.95 1.72 3.66
C ASN A 56 -11.11 1.63 2.65
N GLY A 57 -10.83 1.20 1.41
CA GLY A 57 -11.86 0.94 0.41
C GLY A 57 -12.83 -0.17 0.83
N VAL A 58 -12.32 -1.26 1.41
CA VAL A 58 -13.19 -2.32 1.94
C VAL A 58 -13.98 -1.84 3.16
N LEU A 59 -13.34 -1.15 4.11
CA LEU A 59 -14.02 -0.62 5.29
C LEU A 59 -15.09 0.42 4.91
N GLY A 60 -14.84 1.24 3.89
CA GLY A 60 -15.78 2.23 3.39
C GLY A 60 -16.99 1.64 2.66
N SER A 61 -16.89 0.42 2.12
CA SER A 61 -18.02 -0.27 1.47
C SER A 61 -18.96 -0.96 2.45
N LEU A 62 -18.54 -1.10 3.72
CA LEU A 62 -19.36 -1.72 4.75
C LEU A 62 -20.56 -0.84 5.12
N PRO A 63 -21.72 -1.45 5.44
CA PRO A 63 -22.85 -0.70 5.96
C PRO A 63 -22.44 0.10 7.20
N ASN A 64 -22.54 1.41 7.14
CA ASN A 64 -22.16 2.31 8.23
C ASN A 64 -23.43 2.79 8.95
N SER A 65 -23.41 2.82 10.29
CA SER A 65 -24.53 3.29 11.12
C SER A 65 -24.41 4.77 11.53
N HIS A 66 -23.44 5.48 10.95
CA HIS A 66 -23.00 6.84 11.28
C HIS A 66 -22.57 7.02 12.75
N ARG A 67 -22.24 5.92 13.42
CA ARG A 67 -21.65 5.88 14.75
C ARG A 67 -20.13 5.75 14.65
N LYS A 68 -19.46 5.72 15.80
CA LYS A 68 -18.03 5.42 15.88
C LYS A 68 -17.72 4.09 15.19
N ILE A 69 -16.71 4.09 14.33
CA ILE A 69 -16.35 2.94 13.48
C ILE A 69 -15.65 1.85 14.28
N GLU A 70 -14.91 2.20 15.34
CA GLU A 70 -14.07 1.29 16.11
C GLU A 70 -14.88 0.23 16.87
N PRO A 71 -15.95 0.58 17.63
CA PRO A 71 -16.77 -0.43 18.31
C PRO A 71 -17.57 -1.31 17.34
N GLU A 72 -17.94 -0.77 16.17
CA GLU A 72 -18.70 -1.50 15.15
C GLU A 72 -17.81 -2.52 14.45
N LEU A 73 -16.60 -2.12 14.06
CA LEU A 73 -15.59 -3.01 13.50
C LEU A 73 -15.20 -4.12 14.48
N MET A 74 -14.97 -3.78 15.75
CA MET A 74 -14.67 -4.77 16.79
C MET A 74 -15.80 -5.78 16.95
N ARG A 75 -17.07 -5.34 16.97
CA ARG A 75 -18.23 -6.24 17.08
C ARG A 75 -18.33 -7.18 15.88
N ARG A 76 -18.08 -6.69 14.67
CA ARG A 76 -18.08 -7.53 13.45
C ARG A 76 -16.98 -8.58 13.49
N ILE A 77 -15.75 -8.21 13.83
CA ILE A 77 -14.64 -9.17 13.99
C ILE A 77 -14.98 -10.24 15.05
N MET A 78 -15.60 -9.85 16.16
CA MET A 78 -16.02 -10.79 17.21
C MET A 78 -17.15 -11.72 16.76
N ASN A 79 -18.09 -11.23 15.95
CA ASN A 79 -19.22 -12.02 15.44
C ASN A 79 -18.76 -12.99 14.35
N ASP A 80 -17.90 -12.54 13.42
CA ASP A 80 -17.37 -13.39 12.35
C ASP A 80 -16.57 -14.58 12.91
N LYS A 81 -15.80 -14.37 13.98
CA LYS A 81 -15.08 -15.45 14.69
C LYS A 81 -16.00 -16.47 15.37
N GLN A 82 -17.20 -16.07 15.77
CA GLN A 82 -18.19 -17.00 16.35
C GLN A 82 -18.95 -17.77 15.27
N ILE A 83 -19.25 -17.12 14.14
CA ILE A 83 -19.95 -17.74 13.00
C ILE A 83 -19.03 -18.72 12.25
N SER A 84 -17.71 -18.48 12.17
CA SER A 84 -16.79 -19.45 11.57
C SER A 84 -16.72 -20.80 12.33
N SER A 85 -17.25 -20.87 13.56
CA SER A 85 -17.39 -22.12 14.33
C SER A 85 -18.71 -22.86 14.09
N GLY A 86 -19.67 -22.25 13.39
CA GLY A 86 -20.99 -22.80 13.13
C GLY A 86 -21.49 -22.46 11.72
N ILE A 87 -21.58 -23.49 10.88
CA ILE A 87 -22.10 -23.55 9.50
C ILE A 87 -23.24 -22.53 9.22
N VAL A 88 -22.91 -21.28 8.88
CA VAL A 88 -23.83 -20.33 8.23
C VAL A 88 -23.00 -19.37 7.37
N ASP A 89 -23.14 -19.48 6.05
CA ASP A 89 -22.64 -18.52 5.06
C ASP A 89 -23.43 -17.20 5.15
N THR A 90 -23.19 -16.43 6.20
CA THR A 90 -23.36 -14.98 6.11
C THR A 90 -22.02 -14.42 5.62
N LYS A 91 -22.01 -13.74 4.47
CA LYS A 91 -20.84 -13.04 3.91
C LYS A 91 -20.12 -12.29 5.02
N GLY A 92 -19.07 -12.92 5.56
CA GLY A 92 -18.29 -12.37 6.66
C GLY A 92 -17.42 -11.23 6.14
N PHE A 93 -16.55 -10.70 6.99
CA PHE A 93 -15.38 -9.99 6.49
C PHE A 93 -14.55 -10.92 5.58
N ASP A 94 -14.87 -10.95 4.28
CA ASP A 94 -14.05 -11.57 3.22
C ASP A 94 -12.71 -10.83 3.00
N ILE A 95 -12.27 -10.02 3.98
CA ILE A 95 -10.94 -9.40 4.03
C ILE A 95 -9.86 -10.45 4.30
N LEU A 96 -10.20 -11.47 5.09
CA LEU A 96 -9.28 -12.52 5.50
C LEU A 96 -9.51 -13.84 4.75
N ASP A 97 -10.23 -13.82 3.64
CA ASP A 97 -10.43 -15.02 2.84
C ASP A 97 -9.04 -15.55 2.48
N THR A 98 -8.66 -16.62 3.18
CA THR A 98 -7.33 -17.22 3.13
C THR A 98 -7.13 -17.64 1.70
N ARG A 99 -6.42 -16.80 0.93
CA ARG A 99 -5.82 -17.26 -0.32
C ARG A 99 -5.10 -18.56 0.03
N PRO A 100 -5.28 -19.66 -0.72
CA PRO A 100 -4.37 -20.78 -0.59
C PRO A 100 -2.96 -20.19 -0.69
N SER A 101 -2.03 -20.66 0.14
CA SER A 101 -0.65 -20.21 0.14
C SER A 101 -0.04 -20.37 -1.26
N VAL A 102 -0.24 -19.38 -2.13
CA VAL A 102 0.41 -19.28 -3.43
C VAL A 102 1.67 -18.47 -3.20
N GLY A 103 2.79 -19.17 -3.33
CA GLY A 103 4.08 -18.57 -3.61
C GLY A 103 4.74 -17.90 -2.41
N SER A 104 5.91 -18.41 -2.04
CA SER A 104 6.90 -17.67 -1.27
C SER A 104 7.10 -16.24 -1.82
N ILE A 105 7.44 -15.28 -0.95
CA ILE A 105 7.75 -13.85 -1.23
C ILE A 105 8.91 -13.64 -2.24
N SER A 106 9.42 -14.73 -2.81
CA SER A 106 10.53 -14.78 -3.76
C SER A 106 10.10 -14.70 -5.24
N GLU A 107 8.81 -14.60 -5.57
CA GLU A 107 8.41 -14.37 -6.96
C GLU A 107 8.52 -12.87 -7.31
N PRO A 108 9.39 -12.47 -8.23
CA PRO A 108 9.44 -11.08 -8.69
C PRO A 108 8.16 -10.78 -9.47
N ASP A 109 7.49 -9.68 -9.12
CA ASP A 109 6.39 -9.13 -9.92
C ASP A 109 6.89 -8.90 -11.35
N GLU A 110 6.38 -9.69 -12.30
CA GLU A 110 6.65 -9.53 -13.72
C GLU A 110 5.90 -8.27 -14.18
N PHE A 111 6.58 -7.13 -14.14
CA PHE A 111 6.10 -5.90 -14.75
C PHE A 111 5.92 -6.17 -16.26
N THR A 112 4.68 -6.37 -16.69
CA THR A 112 4.34 -6.27 -18.11
C THR A 112 4.52 -4.82 -18.52
N SER A 113 5.64 -4.54 -19.18
CA SER A 113 5.88 -3.29 -19.90
C SER A 113 4.73 -3.10 -20.89
N VAL A 114 3.79 -2.21 -20.56
CA VAL A 114 2.90 -1.66 -21.56
C VAL A 114 3.77 -0.76 -22.42
N GLU A 115 4.13 -1.25 -23.60
CA GLU A 115 4.71 -0.43 -24.67
C GLU A 115 3.72 0.69 -24.97
N ILE A 116 4.14 1.93 -24.70
CA ILE A 116 3.46 3.12 -25.18
C ILE A 116 4.14 3.44 -26.51
N GLU A 117 3.44 3.16 -27.61
CA GLU A 117 3.73 3.67 -28.95
C GLU A 117 3.43 5.18 -29.03
#